data_AF-X8J5A6-F1
#
_entry.id   AF-X8J5A6-F1
#
_cell.length_a   1.000
_cell.length_b   1.000
_cell.length_c   1.000
_cell.angle_alpha   90.00
_cell.angle_beta   90.00
_cell.angle_gamma   90.00
#
_symmetry.space_group_name_H-M   'P 1'
#
loop_
_entity.id
_entity.type
_entity.pdbx_description
1 polymer ?
#
loop_
_entity_poly.entity_id
_entity_poly.type
_entity_poly.pdbx_seq_one_letter_code
_entity_poly.pdbx_strand_id
1 'polypeptide(L)'
;MMPLSKVKIYRLTVMLEEKIDYYAHGRRIARHDPTRRYELMSLKYPNSKNDKGVRQPLLPVLDDSNDAISRSPLASLIEGQDPDEIATNLLNPNGPWTLQLQANLPTCSSPIHFTCKHTRSNMIISHWIKIMIRVERGDDAQMDKGKRKQFDIIVETPVHILSVRWYHHPHIFSILTLLCAV
;
A
#
# COMPACT_ATOMS: atom_id res chain seq x y z
N MET A 1 1.00 27.18 8.07
CA MET A 1 0.51 25.82 7.73
C MET A 1 -0.66 25.52 8.64
N MET A 2 -1.88 25.34 8.10
CA MET A 2 -3.02 24.96 8.94
C MET A 2 -2.80 23.53 9.47
N PRO A 3 -3.04 23.26 10.76
CA PRO A 3 -2.96 21.91 11.28
C PRO A 3 -3.95 21.01 10.51
N LEU A 4 -3.48 19.87 10.03
CA LEU A 4 -4.35 18.83 9.48
C LEU A 4 -5.34 18.45 10.57
N SER A 5 -6.62 18.72 10.36
CA SER A 5 -7.69 18.12 11.16
C SER A 5 -7.59 16.60 11.17
N LYS A 6 -8.19 15.98 12.20
CA LYS A 6 -8.22 14.53 12.40
C LYS A 6 -8.57 13.79 11.10
N VAL A 7 -7.57 13.15 10.51
CA VAL A 7 -7.71 12.34 9.29
C VAL A 7 -8.15 10.93 9.68
N LYS A 8 -9.06 10.34 8.90
CA LYS A 8 -9.39 8.92 9.01
C LYS A 8 -8.84 8.16 7.82
N ILE A 9 -8.18 7.04 8.08
CA ILE A 9 -7.64 6.14 7.05
C ILE A 9 -8.61 4.98 6.86
N TYR A 10 -9.01 4.69 5.63
CA TYR A 10 -10.01 3.66 5.31
C TYR A 10 -9.44 2.44 4.59
N ARG A 11 -8.40 2.65 3.79
CA ARG A 11 -7.76 1.59 3.02
C ARG A 11 -6.30 1.94 2.82
N LEU A 12 -5.44 0.95 3.01
CA LEU A 12 -4.05 1.00 2.59
C LEU A 12 -3.85 -0.09 1.54
N THR A 13 -3.18 0.23 0.43
CA THR A 13 -2.92 -0.74 -0.64
C THR A 13 -1.52 -0.54 -1.17
N VAL A 14 -0.77 -1.63 -1.27
CA VAL A 14 0.57 -1.66 -1.85
C VAL A 14 0.47 -2.37 -3.19
N MET A 15 0.93 -1.71 -4.25
CA MET A 15 0.99 -2.27 -5.60
C MET A 15 2.40 -2.20 -6.16
N LEU A 16 2.75 -3.18 -6.98
CA LEU A 16 3.89 -3.11 -7.88
C LEU A 16 3.39 -2.84 -9.30
N GLU A 17 3.96 -1.83 -9.96
CA GLU A 17 3.75 -1.59 -11.38
C GLU A 17 4.97 -1.95 -12.20
N GLU A 18 4.74 -2.58 -13.35
CA GLU A 18 5.74 -2.85 -14.38
C GLU A 18 5.37 -2.13 -15.68
N LYS A 19 6.32 -1.38 -16.21
CA LYS A 19 6.22 -0.71 -17.50
C LYS A 19 7.30 -1.25 -18.44
N ILE A 20 6.89 -1.60 -19.67
CA ILE A 20 7.79 -2.11 -20.72
C ILE A 20 7.68 -1.21 -21.95
N ASP A 21 8.79 -0.59 -22.31
CA ASP A 21 8.95 0.28 -23.48
C ASP A 21 9.90 -0.39 -24.48
N TYR A 22 9.41 -0.65 -25.70
CA TYR A 22 10.21 -1.19 -26.81
C TYR A 22 10.71 -0.08 -27.73
N TYR A 23 11.97 -0.15 -28.12
CA TYR A 23 12.66 0.83 -28.95
C TYR A 23 13.05 0.23 -30.30
N ALA A 24 12.76 0.96 -31.37
CA ALA A 24 13.24 0.64 -32.71
C ALA A 24 14.62 1.27 -32.99
N HIS A 25 15.14 1.02 -34.19
CA HIS A 25 16.35 1.67 -34.69
C HIS A 25 16.20 3.21 -34.60
N GLY A 26 17.23 3.90 -34.08
CA GLY A 26 17.16 5.35 -33.83
C GLY A 26 16.52 5.77 -32.50
N ARG A 27 16.37 4.86 -31.52
CA ARG A 27 15.95 5.17 -30.12
C ARG A 27 14.56 5.78 -29.98
N ARG A 28 13.69 5.61 -30.98
CA ARG A 28 12.28 5.99 -30.90
C ARG A 28 11.48 4.84 -30.28
N ILE A 29 10.56 5.18 -29.38
CA ILE A 29 9.62 4.21 -28.80
C ILE A 29 8.76 3.68 -29.94
N ALA A 30 8.85 2.37 -30.18
CA ALA A 30 8.10 1.66 -31.20
C ALA A 30 6.79 1.10 -30.66
N ARG A 31 6.81 0.68 -29.38
CA ARG A 31 5.67 0.07 -28.71
C ARG A 31 5.79 0.25 -27.20
N HIS A 32 4.66 0.44 -26.55
CA HIS A 32 4.51 0.43 -25.10
C HIS A 32 3.51 -0.68 -24.74
N ASP A 33 3.90 -1.61 -23.88
CA ASP A 33 2.96 -2.61 -23.35
C ASP A 33 2.08 -2.00 -22.27
N PRO A 34 0.78 -2.38 -22.16
CA PRO A 34 -0.06 -1.93 -21.06
C PRO A 34 0.62 -2.14 -19.70
N THR A 35 0.60 -1.12 -18.85
CA THR A 35 1.23 -1.18 -17.53
C THR A 35 0.64 -2.33 -16.72
N ARG A 36 1.48 -3.27 -16.32
CA ARG A 36 1.06 -4.40 -15.49
C ARG A 36 1.05 -3.96 -14.04
N ARG A 37 -0.02 -4.30 -13.31
CA ARG A 37 -0.21 -3.94 -11.92
C ARG A 37 -0.42 -5.20 -11.08
N TYR A 38 0.35 -5.33 -10.01
CA TYR A 38 0.28 -6.42 -9.07
C TYR A 38 -0.09 -5.86 -7.70
N GLU A 39 -1.29 -6.14 -7.20
CA GLU A 39 -1.68 -5.81 -5.82
C GLU A 39 -0.91 -6.74 -4.89
N LEU A 40 0.07 -6.21 -4.16
CA LEU A 40 0.89 -7.01 -3.24
C LEU A 40 0.21 -7.16 -1.87
N MET A 41 -0.55 -6.14 -1.45
CA MET A 41 -1.25 -6.11 -0.16
C MET A 41 -2.41 -5.10 -0.21
N SER A 42 -3.51 -5.41 0.48
CA SER A 42 -4.60 -4.46 0.72
C SER A 42 -5.16 -4.62 2.14
N LEU A 43 -4.98 -3.61 2.99
CA LEU A 43 -5.61 -3.50 4.30
C LEU A 43 -6.89 -2.67 4.19
N LYS A 44 -8.03 -3.25 4.55
CA LYS A 44 -9.35 -2.60 4.64
C LYS A 44 -10.32 -3.49 5.40
N TYR A 45 -11.29 -2.92 6.11
CA TYR A 45 -12.39 -3.71 6.66
C TYR A 45 -13.24 -4.31 5.51
N PRO A 46 -13.74 -5.55 5.66
CA PRO A 46 -14.66 -6.13 4.69
C PRO A 46 -15.95 -5.32 4.64
N ASN A 47 -16.53 -5.16 3.44
CA ASN A 47 -17.83 -4.51 3.31
C ASN A 47 -18.90 -5.45 3.92
N SER A 48 -19.45 -5.09 5.07
CA SER A 48 -20.60 -5.80 5.61
C SER A 48 -21.85 -5.46 4.79
N LYS A 49 -22.56 -6.47 4.30
CA LYS A 49 -23.80 -6.32 3.50
C LYS A 49 -24.92 -5.62 4.28
N ASN A 50 -24.84 -5.62 5.61
CA ASN A 50 -25.83 -5.02 6.50
C ASN A 50 -25.49 -3.58 6.93
N ASP A 51 -24.32 -3.07 6.54
CA ASP A 51 -23.90 -1.75 6.99
C ASP A 51 -24.49 -0.68 6.08
N LYS A 52 -25.32 0.19 6.65
CA LYS A 52 -26.07 1.26 5.96
C LYS A 52 -25.15 2.41 5.55
N GLY A 53 -24.06 2.10 4.85
CA GLY A 53 -23.17 3.07 4.22
C GLY A 53 -22.12 3.72 5.13
N VAL A 54 -22.01 3.31 6.39
CA VAL A 54 -20.93 3.77 7.29
C VAL A 54 -19.77 2.80 7.16
N ARG A 55 -18.63 3.24 6.63
CA ARG A 55 -17.40 2.43 6.61
C ARG A 55 -16.65 2.66 7.92
N GLN A 56 -16.09 1.60 8.48
CA GLN A 56 -15.17 1.70 9.62
C GLN A 56 -13.77 2.11 9.12
N PRO A 57 -13.14 3.14 9.71
CA PRO A 57 -11.75 3.48 9.41
C PRO A 57 -10.79 2.47 10.05
N LEU A 58 -9.65 2.24 9.40
CA LEU A 58 -8.49 1.55 9.93
C LEU A 58 -7.82 2.35 11.06
N LEU A 59 -7.67 3.66 10.85
CA LEU A 59 -7.07 4.59 11.82
C LEU A 59 -7.86 5.91 11.85
N PRO A 60 -8.04 6.53 13.03
CA PRO A 60 -7.77 5.96 14.34
C PRO A 60 -8.63 4.73 14.61
N VAL A 61 -8.14 3.80 15.42
CA VAL A 61 -8.96 2.67 15.89
C VAL A 61 -10.07 3.24 16.76
N LEU A 62 -11.33 3.06 16.35
CA LEU A 62 -12.51 3.62 17.03
C LEU A 62 -13.17 2.64 18.01
N ASP A 63 -12.64 1.43 18.12
CA ASP A 63 -13.15 0.39 19.01
C ASP A 63 -12.29 0.37 20.28
N ASP A 64 -12.95 0.56 21.43
CA ASP A 64 -12.29 0.66 22.75
C ASP A 64 -12.06 -0.73 23.40
N SER A 65 -12.42 -1.82 22.73
CA SER A 65 -12.19 -3.17 23.26
C SER A 65 -10.71 -3.56 23.24
N ASN A 66 -10.31 -4.39 24.22
CA ASN A 66 -8.92 -4.88 24.32
C ASN A 66 -8.47 -5.68 23.08
N ASP A 67 -9.41 -6.31 22.38
CA ASP A 67 -9.15 -7.12 21.17
C ASP A 67 -9.38 -6.33 19.87
N ALA A 68 -9.51 -5.00 19.94
CA ALA A 68 -9.82 -4.16 18.77
C ALA A 68 -8.78 -4.29 17.66
N ILE A 69 -7.48 -4.27 18.00
CA ILE A 69 -6.40 -4.37 17.01
C ILE A 69 -6.33 -5.78 16.43
N SER A 70 -6.45 -6.82 17.28
CA SER A 70 -6.42 -8.22 16.86
C SER A 70 -7.55 -8.59 15.90
N ARG A 71 -8.72 -7.96 16.02
CA ARG A 71 -9.85 -8.14 15.09
C ARG A 71 -9.77 -7.21 13.88
N SER A 72 -8.89 -6.22 13.91
CA SER A 72 -8.70 -5.28 12.81
C SER A 72 -7.84 -5.90 11.70
N PRO A 73 -7.96 -5.39 10.46
CA PRO A 73 -7.01 -5.73 9.40
C PRO A 73 -5.56 -5.34 9.71
N LEU A 74 -5.31 -4.53 10.76
CA LEU A 74 -3.96 -4.16 11.18
C LEU A 74 -3.26 -5.28 11.95
N ALA A 75 -3.96 -6.35 12.35
CA ALA A 75 -3.37 -7.48 13.06
C ALA A 75 -2.16 -8.08 12.31
N SER A 76 -2.19 -8.13 10.98
CA SER A 76 -1.08 -8.65 10.16
C SER A 76 0.19 -7.79 10.20
N LEU A 77 0.11 -6.55 10.69
CA LEU A 77 1.28 -5.70 10.91
C LEU A 77 1.98 -6.05 12.23
N ILE A 78 1.24 -6.60 13.20
CA ILE A 78 1.77 -6.92 14.54
C ILE A 78 2.63 -8.19 14.50
N GLU A 79 2.39 -9.08 13.54
CA GLU A 79 3.10 -10.35 13.41
C GLU A 79 4.63 -10.11 13.25
N GLY A 80 5.37 -10.40 14.32
CA GLY A 80 6.85 -10.29 14.36
C GLY A 80 7.40 -8.97 14.90
N GLN A 81 6.56 -8.11 15.48
CA GLN A 81 6.94 -6.85 16.13
C GLN A 81 6.55 -6.84 17.62
N ASP A 82 7.10 -5.91 18.39
CA ASP A 82 6.76 -5.74 19.81
C ASP A 82 5.33 -5.17 19.95
N PRO A 83 4.38 -5.90 20.57
CA PRO A 83 3.00 -5.44 20.70
C PRO A 83 2.87 -4.12 21.46
N ASP A 84 3.73 -3.85 22.44
CA ASP A 84 3.63 -2.64 23.28
C ASP A 84 4.03 -1.37 22.52
N GLU A 85 5.07 -1.47 21.67
CA GLU A 85 5.52 -0.38 20.79
C GLU A 85 4.44 -0.05 19.75
N ILE A 86 3.86 -1.08 19.12
CA ILE A 86 2.81 -0.91 18.12
C ILE A 86 1.54 -0.35 18.76
N ALA A 87 1.14 -0.83 19.93
CA ALA A 87 -0.04 -0.33 20.63
C ALA A 87 0.11 1.16 20.95
N THR A 88 1.27 1.58 21.44
CA THR A 88 1.57 3.00 21.73
C THR A 88 1.44 3.87 20.48
N ASN A 89 1.92 3.38 19.34
CA ASN A 89 1.87 4.06 18.06
C ASN A 89 0.44 4.09 17.47
N LEU A 90 -0.25 2.94 17.35
CA LEU A 90 -1.55 2.81 16.67
C LEU A 90 -2.74 3.32 17.50
N LEU A 91 -2.71 3.17 18.83
CA LEU A 91 -3.81 3.57 19.70
C LEU A 91 -3.85 5.07 19.96
N ASN A 92 -2.80 5.82 19.61
CA ASN A 92 -2.85 7.27 19.68
C ASN A 92 -3.87 7.82 18.66
N PRO A 93 -5.02 8.36 19.10
CA PRO A 93 -6.10 8.74 18.18
C PRO A 93 -5.77 9.98 17.33
N ASN A 94 -4.70 10.71 17.68
CA ASN A 94 -4.31 11.95 17.02
C ASN A 94 -3.09 11.78 16.10
N GLY A 95 -2.53 10.57 15.99
CA GLY A 95 -1.30 10.31 15.25
C GLY A 95 -0.07 11.04 15.82
N PRO A 96 1.06 11.06 15.08
CA PRO A 96 1.29 10.38 13.80
C PRO A 96 1.30 8.85 13.94
N TRP A 97 0.91 8.13 12.90
CA TRP A 97 0.94 6.66 12.86
C TRP A 97 2.05 6.17 11.95
N THR A 98 2.87 5.26 12.46
CA THR A 98 3.91 4.58 11.68
C THR A 98 3.49 3.15 11.36
N LEU A 99 3.46 2.79 10.08
CA LEU A 99 3.08 1.44 9.63
C LEU A 99 4.27 0.78 8.96
N GLN A 100 4.65 -0.41 9.44
CA GLN A 100 5.68 -1.24 8.84
C GLN A 100 5.04 -2.43 8.13
N LEU A 101 5.01 -2.41 6.81
CA LEU A 101 4.32 -3.42 6.00
C LEU A 101 5.34 -4.36 5.36
N GLN A 102 5.01 -5.65 5.32
CA GLN A 102 5.77 -6.67 4.59
C GLN A 102 4.94 -7.19 3.41
N ALA A 103 5.35 -6.88 2.19
CA ALA A 103 4.64 -7.30 0.99
C ALA A 103 5.44 -8.34 0.20
N ASN A 104 4.78 -9.43 -0.19
CA ASN A 104 5.36 -10.50 -0.99
C ASN A 104 5.23 -10.18 -2.49
N LEU A 105 6.32 -10.34 -3.24
CA LEU A 105 6.27 -10.27 -4.69
C LEU A 105 5.49 -11.47 -5.25
N PRO A 106 4.73 -11.30 -6.35
CA PRO A 106 3.99 -12.41 -6.95
C PRO A 106 4.96 -13.50 -7.39
N THR A 107 4.55 -14.74 -7.14
CA THR A 107 5.29 -15.94 -7.51
C THR A 107 5.16 -16.22 -9.02
N CYS A 108 5.88 -17.23 -9.50
CA CYS A 108 6.12 -17.49 -10.92
C CYS A 108 4.87 -17.82 -11.79
N SER A 109 3.65 -17.76 -11.25
CA SER A 109 2.40 -17.89 -12.01
C SER A 109 2.12 -16.68 -12.92
N SER A 110 2.80 -15.56 -12.71
CA SER A 110 2.84 -14.43 -13.65
C SER A 110 4.21 -13.77 -13.57
N PRO A 111 5.19 -14.18 -14.39
CA PRO A 111 6.56 -13.73 -14.23
C PRO A 111 6.64 -12.21 -14.43
N ILE A 112 7.01 -11.50 -13.37
CA ILE A 112 7.50 -10.12 -13.45
C ILE A 112 8.86 -10.16 -14.16
N HIS A 113 9.10 -9.22 -15.06
CA HIS A 113 10.39 -9.11 -15.72
C HIS A 113 11.42 -8.41 -14.81
N PHE A 114 12.70 -8.66 -15.04
CA PHE A 114 13.74 -7.90 -14.35
C PHE A 114 13.88 -6.50 -14.91
N THR A 115 14.22 -5.55 -14.04
CA THR A 115 14.45 -4.16 -14.42
C THR A 115 15.61 -4.08 -15.40
N CYS A 116 15.38 -3.45 -16.55
CA CYS A 116 16.39 -3.23 -17.57
C CYS A 116 16.34 -1.77 -18.00
N LYS A 117 17.37 -0.99 -17.67
CA LYS A 117 17.51 0.41 -18.06
C LYS A 117 18.73 0.67 -18.94
N HIS A 118 19.32 -0.41 -19.50
CA HIS A 118 20.54 -0.28 -20.27
C HIS A 118 20.28 0.45 -21.59
N THR A 119 21.04 1.52 -21.84
CA THR A 119 20.82 2.41 -22.98
C THR A 119 21.05 1.74 -24.33
N ARG A 120 21.72 0.59 -24.41
CA ARG A 120 21.85 -0.16 -25.66
C ARG A 120 20.72 -1.16 -25.91
N SER A 121 19.93 -1.49 -24.89
CA SER A 121 18.80 -2.43 -25.00
C SER A 121 17.71 -1.88 -25.93
N ASN A 122 17.08 -2.75 -26.71
CA ASN A 122 15.87 -2.44 -27.49
C ASN A 122 14.59 -2.50 -26.63
N MET A 123 14.71 -2.80 -25.33
CA MET A 123 13.62 -2.87 -24.39
C MET A 123 14.05 -2.26 -23.05
N ILE A 124 13.25 -1.34 -22.53
CA ILE A 124 13.41 -0.77 -21.18
C ILE A 124 12.27 -1.29 -20.32
N ILE A 125 12.63 -1.87 -19.19
CA ILE A 125 11.70 -2.38 -18.19
C ILE A 125 11.93 -1.59 -16.91
N SER A 126 10.88 -0.97 -16.40
CA SER A 126 10.93 -0.17 -15.16
C SER A 126 9.82 -0.59 -14.20
N HIS A 127 10.14 -0.53 -12.90
CA HIS A 127 9.25 -0.96 -11.83
C HIS A 127 9.05 0.15 -10.82
N TRP A 128 7.83 0.23 -10.28
CA TRP A 128 7.46 1.18 -9.23
C TRP A 128 6.63 0.50 -8.16
N ILE A 129 6.82 0.93 -6.92
CA ILE A 129 5.97 0.56 -5.80
C ILE A 129 5.08 1.74 -5.50
N LYS A 130 3.78 1.46 -5.45
CA LYS A 130 2.74 2.45 -5.18
C LYS A 130 2.05 2.10 -3.88
N ILE A 131 2.17 2.99 -2.90
CA ILE A 131 1.41 2.96 -1.67
C ILE A 131 0.23 3.91 -1.86
N MET A 132 -0.98 3.36 -1.81
CA MET A 132 -2.23 4.11 -1.92
C MET A 132 -2.94 4.10 -0.57
N ILE A 133 -3.24 5.29 -0.05
CA ILE A 133 -3.91 5.48 1.23
C ILE A 133 -5.21 6.26 0.97
N ARG A 134 -6.35 5.60 1.19
CA ARG A 134 -7.68 6.23 1.09
C ARG A 134 -8.01 6.90 2.41
N VAL A 135 -8.14 8.23 2.41
CA VAL A 135 -8.37 9.04 3.61
C VAL A 135 -9.64 9.88 3.54
N GLU A 136 -10.23 10.19 4.69
CA GLU A 136 -11.28 11.20 4.88
C GLU A 136 -10.71 12.34 5.74
N ARG A 137 -10.95 13.60 5.33
CA ARG A 137 -10.49 14.79 6.06
C ARG A 137 -11.46 15.13 7.19
N GLY A 138 -10.94 15.58 8.34
CA GLY A 138 -11.74 15.97 9.50
C GLY A 138 -12.36 17.37 9.44
N ASP A 139 -11.84 18.26 8.57
CA ASP A 139 -12.22 19.69 8.46
C ASP A 139 -13.62 19.91 7.88
N ASP A 140 -14.24 18.89 7.30
CA ASP A 140 -15.55 19.02 6.64
C ASP A 140 -16.73 19.05 7.64
N ALA A 141 -16.46 19.32 8.93
CA ALA A 141 -17.48 19.40 9.98
C ALA A 141 -18.58 20.45 9.71
N GLN A 142 -18.34 21.38 8.78
CA GLN A 142 -19.27 22.43 8.37
C GLN A 142 -20.04 22.16 7.06
N MET A 143 -19.79 21.05 6.35
CA MET A 143 -20.51 20.74 5.10
C MET A 143 -21.62 19.70 5.31
N ASP A 144 -22.83 20.09 4.89
CA ASP A 144 -24.13 19.42 4.89
C ASP A 144 -24.15 17.88 4.86
N LYS A 145 -25.00 17.29 5.73
CA LYS A 145 -25.84 16.05 5.69
C LYS A 145 -25.55 14.92 4.66
N GLY A 146 -24.37 14.84 4.08
CA GLY A 146 -23.96 13.95 3.00
C GLY A 146 -22.77 13.08 3.40
N LYS A 147 -22.49 12.05 2.59
CA LYS A 147 -21.31 11.20 2.76
C LYS A 147 -20.05 12.07 2.59
N ARG A 148 -19.19 12.08 3.61
CA ARG A 148 -17.92 12.81 3.62
C ARG A 148 -17.02 12.38 2.47
N LYS A 149 -16.28 13.34 1.90
CA LYS A 149 -15.44 13.10 0.72
C LYS A 149 -14.16 12.37 1.11
N GLN A 150 -13.86 11.29 0.40
CA GLN A 150 -12.60 10.57 0.56
C GLN A 150 -11.63 10.90 -0.57
N PHE A 151 -10.34 10.94 -0.26
CA PHE A 151 -9.23 11.21 -1.18
C PHE A 151 -8.22 10.06 -1.15
N ASP A 152 -7.52 9.85 -2.26
CA ASP A 152 -6.36 8.94 -2.28
C ASP A 152 -5.08 9.76 -2.15
N ILE A 153 -4.26 9.42 -1.16
CA ILE A 153 -2.85 9.79 -1.12
C ILE A 153 -2.08 8.66 -1.80
N ILE A 154 -1.29 8.99 -2.81
CA ILE A 154 -0.51 8.01 -3.56
C ILE A 154 0.96 8.38 -3.45
N VAL A 155 1.76 7.47 -2.93
CA VAL A 155 3.22 7.57 -2.87
C VAL A 155 3.79 6.56 -3.84
N GLU A 156 4.58 7.02 -4.81
CA GLU A 156 5.20 6.18 -5.82
C GLU A 156 6.72 6.22 -5.69
N THR A 157 7.34 5.05 -5.52
CA THR A 157 8.79 4.91 -5.36
C THR A 157 9.34 4.00 -6.46
N PRO A 158 10.33 4.44 -7.27
CA PRO A 158 10.96 3.58 -8.26
C PRO A 158 11.75 2.46 -7.58
N VAL A 159 11.68 1.24 -8.11
CA VAL A 159 12.43 0.09 -7.60
C VAL A 159 13.14 -0.66 -8.72
N HIS A 160 14.12 -1.47 -8.32
CA HIS A 160 14.87 -2.33 -9.22
C HIS A 160 14.71 -3.80 -8.80
N ILE A 161 14.14 -4.60 -9.70
CA ILE A 161 13.97 -6.04 -9.54
C ILE A 161 15.07 -6.72 -10.36
N LEU A 162 16.03 -7.34 -9.68
CA LEU A 162 17.22 -7.92 -10.32
C LEU A 162 17.15 -9.45 -10.46
N SER A 163 16.50 -10.12 -9.52
CA SER A 163 16.26 -11.56 -9.56
C SER A 163 15.08 -11.91 -8.66
N VAL A 164 14.42 -13.03 -8.96
CA VAL A 164 13.49 -13.69 -8.04
C VAL A 164 14.18 -14.98 -7.61
N ARG A 165 14.45 -15.12 -6.30
CA ARG A 165 15.07 -16.35 -5.76
C ARG A 165 13.96 -17.28 -5.27
N TRP A 166 14.03 -18.53 -5.73
CA TRP A 166 13.26 -19.63 -5.17
C TRP A 166 13.87 -20.03 -3.83
N TYR A 167 13.16 -19.81 -2.73
CA TYR A 167 13.50 -20.47 -1.48
C TYR A 167 12.58 -21.68 -1.32
N HIS A 168 13.17 -22.86 -1.35
CA HIS A 168 12.50 -24.15 -1.13
C HIS A 168 12.15 -24.37 0.37
N HIS A 169 12.16 -23.30 1.18
CA HIS A 169 11.95 -23.32 2.62
C HIS A 169 10.92 -22.23 2.99
N PRO A 170 9.86 -22.54 3.76
CA PRO A 170 8.71 -21.65 3.99
C PRO A 170 8.96 -20.36 4.80
N HIS A 171 10.22 -19.98 5.08
CA HIS A 171 10.54 -18.91 6.03
C HIS A 171 11.40 -17.77 5.49
N ILE A 172 11.79 -17.77 4.20
CA ILE A 172 12.54 -16.65 3.62
C ILE A 172 11.80 -16.15 2.38
N PHE A 173 10.77 -15.36 2.63
CA PHE A 173 10.07 -14.62 1.60
C PHE A 173 10.94 -13.46 1.13
N SER A 174 10.88 -13.11 -0.16
CA SER A 174 11.45 -11.85 -0.66
C SER A 174 10.60 -10.69 -0.12
N ILE A 175 10.84 -10.33 1.14
CA ILE A 175 10.06 -9.34 1.87
C ILE A 175 10.57 -7.96 1.48
N LEU A 176 9.67 -7.14 1.00
CA LEU A 176 9.88 -5.71 0.97
C LEU A 176 9.29 -5.10 2.23
N THR A 177 10.14 -4.51 3.06
CA THR A 177 9.73 -3.71 4.21
C THR A 177 9.44 -2.29 3.74
N LEU A 178 8.19 -1.86 3.92
CA LEU A 178 7.75 -0.49 3.65
C LEU A 178 7.44 0.20 4.96
N LEU A 179 8.15 1.30 5.24
CA LEU A 179 7.86 2.19 6.36
C LEU A 179 7.02 3.36 5.85
N CYS A 180 5.79 3.50 6.37
CA CYS A 180 4.90 4.60 6.03
C CYS A 180 4.54 5.37 7.30
N ALA A 181 4.84 6.66 7.34
CA ALA A 181 4.40 7.57 8.40
C ALA A 181 3.23 8.41 7.87
N VAL A 182 2.11 8.40 8.58
CA VAL A 182 0.88 9.15 8.26
C VAL A 182 0.52 10.12 9.38
#